data_AF-A0A968YVG4-F1
#
_entry.id   AF-A0A968YVG4-F1
#
_cell.length_a   1.000
_cell.length_b   1.000
_cell.length_c   1.000
_cell.angle_alpha   90.00
_cell.angle_beta   90.00
_cell.angle_gamma   90.00
#
_symmetry.space_group_name_H-M   'P 1'
#
loop_
_entity.id
_entity.type
_entity.pdbx_description
1 polymer ?
#
loop_
_entity_poly.entity_id
_entity_poly.type
_entity_poly.pdbx_seq_one_letter_code
_entity_poly.pdbx_strand_id
1 'polypeptide(L)'
;MISYDPAAKRLGGYLIDAGLLSPSQVDVALNDQESTGMRFGDIIVERGWVKEQTIEYLHRKIIELEREIGQPLDKGVLQTSYSLHRLKKTAHSI
;
A
#
# COMPACT_ATOMS: atom_id res chain seq x y z
N MET A 1 -10.79 9.88 12.46
CA MET A 1 -10.39 9.90 11.04
C MET A 1 -9.20 8.97 10.92
N ILE A 2 -9.37 7.80 10.30
CA ILE A 2 -8.31 6.80 10.22
C ILE A 2 -7.32 7.31 9.16
N SER A 3 -6.08 7.57 9.58
CA SER A 3 -5.00 7.95 8.66
C SER A 3 -4.56 6.71 7.90
N TYR A 4 -5.07 6.51 6.69
CA TYR A 4 -4.60 5.48 5.77
C TYR A 4 -3.27 5.93 5.16
N ASP A 5 -2.19 5.20 5.44
CA ASP A 5 -0.88 5.41 4.81
C ASP A 5 -0.54 4.21 3.90
N PRO A 6 -0.84 4.28 2.59
CA PRO A 6 -0.57 3.20 1.66
C PRO A 6 0.94 2.91 1.52
N ALA A 7 1.82 3.87 1.82
CA ALA A 7 3.27 3.65 1.73
C ALA A 7 3.77 2.75 2.87
N ALA A 8 3.12 2.78 4.03
CA ALA A 8 3.47 1.93 5.18
C ALA A 8 2.88 0.51 5.09
N LYS A 9 1.85 0.30 4.26
CA LYS A 9 1.16 -0.98 4.17
C LYS A 9 2.02 -2.06 3.50
N ARG A 10 2.14 -3.20 4.17
CA ARG A 10 2.91 -4.37 3.71
C ARG A 10 2.02 -5.38 2.98
N LEU A 11 2.65 -6.27 2.20
CA LEU A 11 1.97 -7.32 1.41
C LEU A 11 0.95 -8.13 2.25
N GLY A 12 1.31 -8.53 3.47
CA GLY A 12 0.40 -9.25 4.37
C GLY A 12 -0.90 -8.52 4.64
N GLY A 13 -0.86 -7.19 4.80
CA GLY A 13 -2.06 -6.36 4.98
C GLY A 13 -2.95 -6.35 3.75
N TYR A 14 -2.38 -6.30 2.54
CA TYR A 14 -3.16 -6.41 1.29
C TYR A 14 -3.84 -7.77 1.15
N LEU A 15 -3.15 -8.84 1.53
CA LEU A 15 -3.69 -10.20 1.47
C LEU A 15 -4.81 -10.43 2.50
N ILE A 16 -4.73 -9.79 3.67
CA ILE A 16 -5.80 -9.79 4.67
C ILE A 16 -7.01 -9.03 4.15
N ASP A 17 -6.81 -7.81 3.64
CA ASP A 17 -7.92 -6.99 3.14
C ASP A 17 -8.65 -7.63 1.95
N ALA A 18 -7.91 -8.41 1.14
CA ALA A 18 -8.48 -9.20 0.05
C ALA A 18 -9.13 -10.52 0.49
N GLY A 19 -9.06 -10.87 1.79
CA GLY A 19 -9.59 -12.13 2.33
C GLY A 19 -8.80 -13.38 1.90
N LEU A 20 -7.58 -13.21 1.38
CA LEU A 20 -6.73 -14.30 0.88
C LEU A 20 -5.89 -14.92 2.00
N LEU A 21 -5.61 -14.16 3.05
CA LEU A 21 -4.98 -14.66 4.28
C LEU A 21 -5.74 -14.14 5.49
N SER A 22 -5.79 -14.96 6.54
CA SER A 22 -6.17 -14.51 7.88
C SER A 22 -4.98 -13.86 8.60
N PRO A 23 -5.22 -12.99 9.61
CA PRO A 23 -4.14 -12.47 10.46
C PRO A 23 -3.27 -13.58 11.05
N SER A 24 -3.87 -14.67 11.53
CA SER A 24 -3.14 -15.80 12.10
C SER A 24 -2.24 -16.51 11.08
N GLN A 25 -2.65 -16.60 9.81
CA GLN A 25 -1.78 -17.15 8.76
C GLN A 25 -0.59 -16.23 8.47
N VAL A 26 -0.79 -14.91 8.52
CA VAL A 26 0.31 -13.94 8.40
C VAL A 26 1.29 -14.11 9.56
N ASP A 27 0.80 -14.23 10.79
CA ASP A 27 1.65 -14.44 11.97
C ASP A 27 2.48 -15.73 11.85
N VAL A 28 1.87 -16.82 11.40
CA VAL A 28 2.59 -18.09 11.16
C VAL A 28 3.68 -17.91 10.10
N ALA A 29 3.37 -17.28 8.96
CA ALA A 29 4.36 -17.06 7.91
C ALA A 29 5.49 -16.12 8.33
N LEU A 30 5.23 -15.16 9.23
CA LEU A 30 6.28 -14.31 9.80
C LEU A 30 7.19 -15.11 10.74
N ASN A 31 6.65 -15.99 11.58
CA ASN A 31 7.45 -16.89 12.41
C ASN A 31 8.31 -17.85 11.55
N ASP A 32 7.75 -18.37 10.45
CA ASP A 32 8.52 -19.17 9.51
C ASP A 32 9.63 -18.36 8.85
N GLN A 33 9.34 -17.11 8.48
CA GLN A 33 10.34 -16.22 7.88
C GLN A 33 11.51 -15.97 8.85
N GLU A 34 11.24 -15.76 10.14
CA GLU A 34 12.30 -15.59 11.14
C GLU A 34 13.12 -16.88 11.34
N SER A 35 12.46 -18.04 11.36
CA SER A 35 13.14 -19.32 11.61
C SER A 35 13.90 -19.87 10.40
N THR A 36 13.44 -19.59 9.18
CA THR A 36 14.00 -20.14 7.94
C THR A 36 14.83 -19.13 7.14
N GLY A 37 14.59 -17.83 7.32
CA GLY A 37 15.15 -16.77 6.48
C GLY A 37 14.49 -16.64 5.10
N MET A 38 13.44 -17.40 4.81
CA MET A 38 12.74 -17.34 3.52
C MET A 38 11.92 -16.06 3.35
N ARG A 39 11.64 -15.68 2.09
CA ARG A 39 10.76 -14.54 1.85
C ARG A 39 9.33 -14.92 2.21
N PHE A 40 8.60 -13.98 2.82
CA PHE A 40 7.20 -14.16 3.20
C PHE A 40 6.34 -14.65 2.04
N GLY A 41 6.52 -14.08 0.85
CA GLY A 41 5.81 -14.49 -0.37
C GLY A 41 6.06 -15.95 -0.74
N ASP A 42 7.30 -16.42 -0.62
CA ASP A 42 7.68 -17.80 -0.94
C ASP A 42 7.04 -18.77 0.06
N ILE A 43 7.08 -18.42 1.36
CA ILE A 43 6.48 -19.23 2.45
C ILE A 43 4.98 -19.44 2.22
N ILE A 44 4.22 -18.38 1.93
CA ILE A 44 2.77 -18.50 1.75
C ILE A 44 2.39 -19.27 0.46
N VAL A 45 3.29 -19.30 -0.53
CA VAL A 45 3.14 -20.10 -1.76
C VAL A 45 3.45 -21.57 -1.49
N GLU A 46 4.57 -21.87 -0.82
CA GLU A 46 4.94 -23.25 -0.46
C GLU A 46 3.91 -23.90 0.45
N ARG A 47 3.30 -23.12 1.35
CA ARG A 47 2.19 -23.59 2.21
C ARG A 47 0.87 -23.77 1.45
N GLY A 48 0.79 -23.36 0.18
CA GLY A 48 -0.39 -23.49 -0.66
C GLY A 48 -1.53 -22.54 -0.32
N TRP A 49 -1.29 -21.50 0.49
CA TRP A 49 -2.33 -20.55 0.89
C TRP A 49 -2.65 -19.56 -0.21
N VAL A 50 -1.63 -19.15 -0.98
CA VAL A 50 -1.76 -18.20 -2.08
C VAL A 50 -0.94 -18.70 -3.26
N LYS A 51 -1.38 -18.43 -4.49
CA LYS A 51 -0.58 -18.71 -5.69
C LYS A 51 0.39 -17.56 -5.96
N GLU A 52 1.57 -17.87 -6.47
CA GLU A 52 2.57 -16.87 -6.87
C GLU A 52 1.97 -15.80 -7.81
N GLN A 53 1.17 -16.24 -8.79
CA GLN A 53 0.53 -15.33 -9.76
C GLN A 53 -0.42 -14.33 -9.08
N THR A 54 -1.03 -14.70 -7.95
CA THR A 54 -1.88 -13.79 -7.17
C THR A 54 -1.06 -12.70 -6.49
N ILE A 55 0.12 -13.04 -5.97
CA ILE A 55 1.05 -12.07 -5.37
C ILE A 55 1.53 -11.09 -6.45
N GLU A 56 1.91 -11.58 -7.62
CA GLU A 56 2.30 -10.72 -8.74
C GLU A 56 1.16 -9.80 -9.21
N TYR A 57 -0.07 -10.34 -9.30
CA TYR A 57 -1.24 -9.56 -9.67
C TYR A 57 -1.46 -8.41 -8.68
N LEU A 58 -1.45 -8.69 -7.37
CA LEU A 58 -1.59 -7.68 -6.32
C LEU A 58 -0.49 -6.62 -6.39
N HIS A 59 0.76 -7.03 -6.60
CA HIS A 59 1.88 -6.11 -6.72
C HIS A 59 1.65 -5.12 -7.87
N ARG A 60 1.41 -5.64 -9.08
CA ARG A 60 1.29 -4.83 -10.31
C ARG A 60 0.01 -4.01 -10.38
N LYS A 61 -1.11 -4.53 -9.87
CA LYS A 61 -2.43 -3.92 -10.07
C LYS A 61 -2.95 -3.12 -8.89
N ILE A 62 -2.38 -3.30 -7.70
CA ILE A 62 -2.85 -2.60 -6.49
C ILE A 62 -1.70 -1.85 -5.84
N ILE A 63 -0.63 -2.56 -5.44
CA ILE A 63 0.42 -1.99 -4.60
C ILE A 63 1.20 -0.90 -5.35
N GLU A 64 1.59 -1.14 -6.62
CA GLU A 64 2.27 -0.13 -7.44
C GLU A 64 1.43 1.13 -7.62
N LEU A 65 0.15 0.97 -7.99
CA LEU A 65 -0.77 2.09 -8.19
C LEU A 65 -1.00 2.88 -6.90
N GLU A 66 -1.23 2.22 -5.77
CA GLU A 66 -1.43 2.92 -4.49
C GLU A 66 -0.19 3.67 -4.03
N ARG A 67 1.01 3.14 -4.31
CA ARG A 67 2.26 3.82 -4.02
C ARG A 67 2.47 5.04 -4.88
N GLU A 68 2.12 4.98 -6.17
CA GLU A 68 2.17 6.13 -7.07
C GLU A 68 1.20 7.25 -6.63
N ILE A 69 0.00 6.89 -6.18
CA ILE A 69 -1.00 7.85 -5.65
C ILE A 69 -0.56 8.42 -4.30
N GLY A 70 0.08 7.59 -3.46
CA GLY A 70 0.57 7.95 -2.13
C GLY A 70 1.89 8.71 -2.13
N GLN A 71 2.61 8.78 -3.25
CA GLN A 71 3.70 9.75 -3.36
C GLN A 71 3.07 11.14 -3.38
N PRO A 72 3.56 12.11 -2.56
CA PRO A 72 3.14 13.48 -2.76
C PRO A 72 3.46 13.84 -4.22
N LEU A 73 2.43 14.25 -4.97
CA LEU A 73 2.61 14.94 -6.25
C LEU A 73 3.75 15.92 -6.03
N ASP A 74 4.80 15.82 -6.86
CA ASP A 74 5.95 16.71 -6.80
C ASP A 74 5.44 18.14 -6.54
N LYS A 75 6.04 18.84 -5.56
CA LYS A 75 5.58 20.16 -5.10
C LYS A 75 5.43 21.16 -6.26
N GLY A 76 6.01 20.89 -7.44
CA GLY A 76 5.82 21.66 -8.67
C GLY A 76 4.54 21.38 -9.49
N VAL A 77 3.80 20.29 -9.25
CA VAL A 77 2.69 19.83 -10.13
C VAL A 77 1.31 20.30 -9.63
N LEU A 78 1.17 20.70 -8.35
CA LEU A 78 -0.09 21.20 -7.80
C LEU A 78 -0.31 22.71 -8.02
N GLN A 79 -0.23 23.17 -9.27
CA GLN A 79 -0.95 24.38 -9.70
C GLN A 79 -2.29 23.99 -10.32
N THR A 80 -3.14 23.32 -9.56
CA THR A 80 -4.54 23.14 -9.96
C THR A 80 -5.34 24.43 -9.71
N SER A 81 -6.31 24.68 -10.57
CA SER A 81 -7.24 25.82 -10.54
C SER A 81 -7.96 25.99 -9.19
N TYR A 82 -8.06 24.92 -8.38
CA TYR A 82 -8.61 24.96 -7.02
C TYR A 82 -7.71 25.72 -6.03
N SER A 83 -6.38 25.72 -6.22
CA SER A 83 -5.42 26.45 -5.39
C SER A 83 -5.36 27.95 -5.72
N LEU A 84 -5.68 28.35 -6.96
CA LEU A 84 -5.70 29.75 -7.38
C LEU A 84 -6.90 30.53 -6.80
N HIS A 85 -8.01 29.85 -6.51
CA HIS A 85 -9.20 30.52 -5.95
C HIS A 85 -9.02 30.94 -4.48
N ARG A 86 -8.09 30.30 -3.75
CA ARG A 86 -7.81 30.63 -2.34
C ARG A 86 -6.74 31.71 -2.16
N LEU A 87 -5.91 31.96 -3.18
CA LEU A 87 -4.86 32.99 -3.13
C LEU A 87 -5.34 34.38 -3.59
N LYS A 88 -6.40 34.47 -4.41
CA LYS A 88 -6.95 35.79 -4.81
C LYS A 88 -7.85 36.45 -3.75
N LYS A 89 -8.37 35.69 -2.78
CA LYS A 89 -9.29 36.21 -1.76
C LYS A 89 -8.61 36.87 -0.55
N THR A 90 -7.29 36.70 -0.40
CA THR A 90 -6.53 37.28 0.72
C THR A 90 -5.78 38.56 0.35
N ALA A 91 -5.88 39.03 -0.90
CA ALA A 91 -5.14 40.20 -1.39
C ALA A 91 -5.98 41.48 -1.55
N HIS A 92 -7.21 41.55 -1.01
CA HIS A 92 -8.06 42.75 -1.05
C HIS A 92 -8.65 43.14 0.33
N SER A 93 -7.90 42.92 1.40
CA SER A 93 -8.13 43.64 2.65
C SER A 93 -6.80 43.89 3.33
N ILE A 94 -6.21 45.03 2.98
CA ILE A 94 -5.59 46.05 3.86
C ILE A 94 -5.53 47.33 3.02
#